data_AF-A0A538ARL5-F1
#
_entry.id   AF-A0A538ARL5-F1
#
_cell.length_a   1.000
_cell.length_b   1.000
_cell.length_c   1.000
_cell.angle_alpha   90.00
_cell.angle_beta   90.00
_cell.angle_gamma   90.00
#
_symmetry.space_group_name_H-M   'P 1'
#
loop_
_entity.id
_entity.type
_entity.pdbx_description
1 polymer ?
#
loop_
_entity_poly.entity_id
_entity_poly.type
_entity_poly.pdbx_seq_one_letter_code
_entity_poly.pdbx_strand_id
1 'polypeptide(L)'
;MLAVAPAQAKQTAGLEGVPRLKHVFVIVLENEDFNTSWGPASPARYLNSLVPQGAFATQYYGASHVSADNYIAMTSGQTPTPLFQSDCLNWQACEAFEKALPDGGRSIADQLDEQGLTWLGSMDSMAVPCQHGAVTDAVDPYQTGYATRHDPFVYYPPIVENQTRCDSHVRPYSELPPVLAGPADAVPNYVFITPDTCNDGHGFRRTCR
;
A
#
# COMPACT_ATOMS: atom_id res chain seq x y z
N MET A 1 0.53 -46.85 6.77
CA MET A 1 1.20 -46.68 5.47
C MET A 1 2.17 -45.51 5.60
N LEU A 2 3.46 -45.76 5.44
CA LEU A 2 4.48 -44.71 5.32
C LEU A 2 4.36 -44.09 3.92
N ALA A 3 4.26 -42.77 3.85
CA ALA A 3 4.48 -42.01 2.62
C ALA A 3 5.54 -40.96 2.91
N VAL A 4 6.69 -41.10 2.25
CA VAL A 4 7.80 -40.14 2.27
C VAL A 4 7.43 -39.01 1.31
N ALA A 5 7.35 -37.78 1.81
CA ALA A 5 7.22 -36.58 1.00
C ALA A 5 8.60 -36.15 0.47
N PRO A 6 8.70 -35.53 -0.73
CA PRO A 6 9.98 -35.11 -1.29
C PRO A 6 10.62 -34.05 -0.39
N ALA A 7 11.95 -34.12 -0.25
CA ALA A 7 12.72 -33.18 0.53
C ALA A 7 12.48 -31.75 0.05
N GLN A 8 11.80 -30.95 0.89
CA GLN A 8 11.75 -29.51 0.73
C GLN A 8 13.18 -29.01 0.92
N ALA A 9 13.79 -28.50 -0.15
CA ALA A 9 15.07 -27.83 -0.06
C ALA A 9 14.96 -26.75 1.03
N LYS A 10 15.82 -26.82 2.05
CA LYS A 10 15.97 -25.76 3.05
C LYS A 10 16.28 -24.47 2.29
N GLN A 11 15.31 -23.58 2.17
CA GLN A 11 15.61 -22.19 1.85
C GLN A 11 16.60 -21.73 2.93
N THR A 12 17.74 -21.20 2.49
CA THR A 12 18.69 -20.53 3.38
C THR A 12 17.91 -19.49 4.17
N ALA A 13 17.79 -19.71 5.48
CA ALA A 13 17.20 -18.75 6.40
C ALA A 13 17.92 -17.41 6.23
N GLY A 14 17.15 -16.33 6.12
CA GLY A 14 17.69 -14.98 6.20
C GLY A 14 18.21 -14.69 7.61
N LEU A 15 18.65 -13.45 7.83
CA LEU A 15 18.91 -12.94 9.17
C LEU A 15 17.68 -13.26 10.05
N GLU A 16 17.92 -13.77 11.26
CA GLU A 16 16.90 -14.09 12.28
C GLU A 16 15.94 -15.26 11.98
N GLY A 17 16.24 -16.13 11.00
CA GLY A 17 15.43 -17.32 10.78
C GLY A 17 14.18 -17.09 9.92
N VAL A 18 13.97 -15.86 9.44
CA VAL A 18 12.90 -15.53 8.50
C VAL A 18 13.29 -16.03 7.10
N PRO A 19 12.46 -16.86 6.44
CA PRO A 19 12.73 -17.29 5.07
C PRO A 19 12.78 -16.10 4.11
N ARG A 20 13.62 -16.18 3.08
CA ARG A 20 13.62 -15.17 2.02
C ARG A 20 12.29 -15.22 1.26
N LEU A 21 11.50 -14.16 1.40
CA LEU A 21 10.26 -13.97 0.63
C LEU A 21 10.61 -13.58 -0.81
N LYS A 22 9.87 -14.14 -1.77
CA LYS A 22 10.01 -13.77 -3.20
C LYS A 22 9.09 -12.61 -3.58
N HIS A 23 7.89 -12.61 -3.01
CA HIS A 23 6.84 -11.63 -3.23
C HIS A 23 6.19 -11.30 -1.89
N VAL A 24 5.98 -10.01 -1.63
CA VAL A 24 5.26 -9.50 -0.47
C VAL A 24 4.08 -8.68 -0.99
N PHE A 25 2.88 -9.02 -0.54
CA PHE A 25 1.67 -8.26 -0.83
C PHE A 25 1.23 -7.55 0.43
N VAL A 26 1.11 -6.24 0.36
CA VAL A 26 0.55 -5.39 1.41
C VAL A 26 -0.78 -4.88 0.90
N ILE A 27 -1.87 -5.31 1.51
CA ILE A 27 -3.23 -4.86 1.19
C ILE A 27 -3.68 -4.00 2.37
N VAL A 28 -3.90 -2.71 2.13
CA VAL A 28 -4.31 -1.78 3.18
C VAL A 28 -5.78 -1.45 3.00
N LEU A 29 -6.56 -1.74 4.05
CA LEU A 29 -7.97 -1.39 4.16
C LEU A 29 -8.11 -0.20 5.10
N GLU A 30 -9.22 0.52 5.00
CA GLU A 30 -9.42 1.81 5.64
C GLU A 30 -10.36 1.79 6.84
N ASN A 31 -10.21 2.85 7.66
CA ASN A 31 -10.75 3.09 9.00
C ASN A 31 -12.03 2.31 9.36
N GLU A 32 -11.83 1.17 10.03
CA GLU A 32 -12.90 0.43 10.67
C GLU A 32 -12.45 -0.07 12.04
N ASP A 33 -13.35 -0.01 13.02
CA ASP A 33 -13.06 -0.41 14.38
C ASP A 33 -12.76 -1.91 14.46
N PHE A 34 -11.80 -2.29 15.32
CA PHE A 34 -11.39 -3.69 15.50
C PHE A 34 -12.59 -4.60 15.79
N ASN A 35 -13.50 -4.20 16.68
CA ASN A 35 -14.66 -5.00 17.03
C ASN A 35 -15.70 -5.08 15.90
N THR A 36 -15.81 -4.06 15.05
CA THR A 36 -16.66 -4.12 13.87
C THR A 36 -16.08 -5.09 12.83
N SER A 37 -14.77 -5.03 12.61
CA SER A 37 -14.06 -5.87 11.64
C SER A 37 -13.95 -7.33 12.07
N TRP A 38 -13.76 -7.62 13.35
CA TRP A 38 -13.37 -8.96 13.84
C TRP A 38 -14.30 -9.52 14.92
N GLY A 39 -15.29 -8.76 15.37
CA GLY A 39 -16.26 -9.22 16.36
C GLY A 39 -17.29 -10.19 15.79
N PRO A 40 -18.11 -10.82 16.65
CA PRO A 40 -19.09 -11.83 16.23
C PRO A 40 -20.11 -11.33 15.17
N ALA A 41 -20.41 -10.04 15.19
CA ALA A 41 -21.35 -9.39 14.26
C ALA A 41 -20.68 -8.88 12.98
N SER A 42 -19.39 -9.14 12.77
CA SER A 42 -18.63 -8.58 11.64
C SER A 42 -19.25 -8.93 10.28
N PRO A 43 -19.39 -7.95 9.37
CA PRO A 43 -19.76 -8.20 7.99
C PRO A 43 -18.61 -8.77 7.14
N ALA A 44 -17.35 -8.65 7.59
CA ALA A 44 -16.15 -9.01 6.86
C ALA A 44 -15.88 -10.53 6.89
N ARG A 45 -16.81 -11.33 6.36
CA ARG A 45 -16.78 -12.80 6.45
C ARG A 45 -15.52 -13.42 5.84
N TYR A 46 -15.07 -12.91 4.69
CA TYR A 46 -13.88 -13.42 4.04
C TYR A 46 -12.62 -13.15 4.86
N LEU A 47 -12.40 -11.91 5.31
CA LEU A 47 -11.25 -11.56 6.16
C LEU A 47 -11.21 -12.40 7.44
N ASN A 48 -12.36 -12.56 8.11
CA ASN A 48 -12.44 -13.40 9.32
C ASN A 48 -12.09 -14.87 9.05
N SER A 49 -12.33 -15.37 7.83
CA SER A 49 -11.95 -16.73 7.44
C SER A 49 -10.43 -16.92 7.27
N LEU A 50 -9.69 -15.83 7.07
CA LEU A 50 -8.23 -15.84 6.89
C LEU A 50 -7.46 -15.82 8.21
N VAL A 51 -8.04 -15.32 9.30
CA VAL A 51 -7.40 -15.23 10.62
C VAL A 51 -6.75 -16.55 11.07
N PRO A 52 -7.41 -17.73 11.03
CA PRO A 52 -6.79 -18.98 11.45
C PRO A 52 -5.72 -19.52 10.47
N GLN A 53 -5.53 -18.87 9.32
CA GLN A 53 -4.59 -19.30 8.27
C GLN A 53 -3.25 -18.55 8.32
N GLY A 54 -3.08 -17.61 9.26
CA GLY A 54 -1.89 -16.80 9.37
C GLY A 54 -1.63 -16.28 10.77
N ALA A 55 -0.81 -15.23 10.86
CA ALA A 55 -0.61 -14.49 12.10
C ALA A 55 -1.62 -13.34 12.19
N PHE A 56 -2.20 -13.13 13.37
CA PHE A 56 -3.16 -12.07 13.61
C PHE A 56 -2.69 -11.18 14.76
N ALA A 57 -2.33 -9.94 14.45
CA ALA A 57 -1.83 -8.98 15.41
C ALA A 57 -2.99 -8.17 16.02
N THR A 58 -3.42 -8.54 17.24
CA THR A 58 -4.55 -7.91 17.94
C THR A 58 -4.20 -6.60 18.65
N GLN A 59 -2.92 -6.18 18.58
CA GLN A 59 -2.38 -4.98 19.21
C GLN A 59 -1.55 -4.19 18.18
N TYR A 60 -2.02 -4.17 16.93
CA TYR A 60 -1.47 -3.33 15.86
C TYR A 60 -2.24 -2.01 15.82
N TYR A 61 -1.53 -0.90 15.92
CA TYR A 61 -2.10 0.44 16.01
C TYR A 61 -1.63 1.29 14.83
N GLY A 62 -2.48 2.20 14.37
CA GLY A 62 -2.06 3.25 13.45
C GLY A 62 -0.98 4.14 14.07
N ALA A 63 -0.10 4.69 13.24
CA ALA A 63 0.81 5.76 13.62
C ALA A 63 0.05 7.06 13.91
N SER A 64 -1.15 7.23 13.34
CA SER A 64 -1.94 8.45 13.39
C SER A 64 -3.44 8.18 13.23
N HIS A 65 -4.26 9.22 13.36
CA HIS A 65 -5.72 9.12 13.30
C HIS A 65 -6.30 9.17 11.88
N VAL A 66 -5.61 9.79 10.93
CA VAL A 66 -6.10 9.96 9.54
C VAL A 66 -5.33 9.04 8.59
N SER A 67 -5.86 8.86 7.38
CA SER A 67 -5.36 7.89 6.42
C SER A 67 -3.93 8.22 5.98
N ALA A 68 -3.69 9.39 5.37
CA ALA A 68 -2.44 9.67 4.64
C ALA A 68 -1.17 9.44 5.47
N ASP A 69 -1.20 9.85 6.72
CA ASP A 69 -0.06 9.74 7.64
C ASP A 69 0.28 8.29 8.00
N ASN A 70 -0.72 7.41 8.09
CA ASN A 70 -0.49 5.97 8.27
C ASN A 70 0.17 5.36 7.05
N TYR A 71 -0.25 5.74 5.84
CA TYR A 71 0.38 5.29 4.59
C TYR A 71 1.85 5.72 4.52
N ILE A 72 2.14 6.99 4.78
CA ILE A 72 3.52 7.50 4.84
C ILE A 72 4.34 6.73 5.88
N ALA A 73 3.83 6.58 7.10
CA ALA A 73 4.53 5.83 8.15
C ALA A 73 4.84 4.38 7.74
N MET A 74 3.90 3.70 7.07
CA MET A 74 4.10 2.33 6.58
C MET A 74 5.17 2.22 5.50
N THR A 75 5.28 3.19 4.59
CA THR A 75 6.16 3.11 3.42
C THR A 75 7.49 3.86 3.56
N SER A 76 7.65 4.76 4.53
CA SER A 76 8.93 5.44 4.80
C SER A 76 9.46 5.23 6.22
N GLY A 77 8.64 4.75 7.16
CA GLY A 77 9.01 4.66 8.57
C GLY A 77 9.05 6.02 9.28
N GLN A 78 8.55 7.08 8.63
CA GLN A 78 8.48 8.41 9.20
C GLN A 78 7.41 8.50 10.31
N THR A 79 7.63 9.42 11.25
CA THR A 79 6.63 9.75 12.29
C THR A 79 5.57 10.71 11.75
N PRO A 80 4.40 10.77 12.39
CA PRO A 80 3.33 11.71 12.04
C PRO A 80 3.77 13.15 11.81
N THR A 81 3.30 13.78 10.73
CA THR A 81 3.58 15.19 10.43
C THR A 81 2.29 16.01 10.30
N PRO A 82 2.32 17.34 10.54
CA PRO A 82 1.09 18.14 10.52
C PRO A 82 0.32 18.11 9.19
N LEU A 83 1.03 18.03 8.06
CA LEU A 83 0.40 18.00 6.74
C LEU A 83 -0.33 16.68 6.51
N PHE A 84 0.36 15.55 6.75
CA PHE A 84 -0.24 14.23 6.56
C PHE A 84 -1.29 13.89 7.63
N GLN A 85 -1.18 14.45 8.84
CA GLN A 85 -2.24 14.40 9.87
C GLN A 85 -3.54 15.14 9.49
N SER A 86 -3.57 15.78 8.31
CA SER A 86 -4.76 16.38 7.73
C SER A 86 -5.15 15.77 6.38
N ASP A 87 -4.75 14.52 6.12
CA ASP A 87 -4.94 13.79 4.86
C ASP A 87 -4.31 14.45 3.63
N CYS A 88 -3.40 15.41 3.84
CA CYS A 88 -2.70 16.09 2.76
C CYS A 88 -3.65 16.63 1.66
N LEU A 89 -4.55 17.54 2.03
CA LEU A 89 -5.50 18.12 1.06
C LEU A 89 -4.84 18.97 -0.03
N ASN A 90 -3.56 19.33 0.11
CA ASN A 90 -2.79 19.97 -0.94
C ASN A 90 -1.59 19.09 -1.29
N TRP A 91 -1.71 18.32 -2.37
CA TRP A 91 -0.70 17.35 -2.80
C TRP A 91 0.68 17.99 -2.96
N GLN A 92 0.77 19.14 -3.65
CA GLN A 92 2.05 19.82 -3.90
C GLN A 92 2.74 20.27 -2.60
N ALA A 93 1.98 20.71 -1.60
CA ALA A 93 2.54 21.12 -0.31
C ALA A 93 3.18 19.92 0.43
N CYS A 94 2.60 18.74 0.31
CA CYS A 94 3.12 17.54 0.97
C CYS A 94 4.29 16.92 0.20
N GLU A 95 4.23 16.87 -1.13
CA GLU A 95 5.37 16.45 -1.95
C GLU A 95 6.57 17.38 -1.69
N ALA A 96 6.35 18.70 -1.65
CA ALA A 96 7.40 19.66 -1.33
C ALA A 96 7.93 19.49 0.11
N PHE A 97 7.09 19.05 1.05
CA PHE A 97 7.51 18.71 2.40
C PHE A 97 8.40 17.46 2.41
N GLU A 98 8.00 16.39 1.75
CA GLU A 98 8.82 15.17 1.59
C GLU A 98 10.17 15.52 0.94
N LYS A 99 10.16 16.37 -0.09
CA LYS A 99 11.38 16.87 -0.76
C LYS A 99 12.34 17.62 0.16
N ALA A 100 11.81 18.29 1.18
CA ALA A 100 12.62 19.04 2.13
C ALA A 100 13.22 18.15 3.24
N LEU A 101 12.84 16.87 3.33
CA LEU A 101 13.40 15.96 4.32
C LEU A 101 14.88 15.68 4.05
N PRO A 102 15.70 15.40 5.10
CA PRO A 102 17.13 15.19 4.94
C PRO A 102 17.53 14.03 4.02
N ASP A 103 16.67 13.02 3.89
CA ASP A 103 16.87 11.89 2.98
C ASP A 103 16.30 12.13 1.57
N GLY A 104 15.64 13.27 1.36
CA GLY A 104 15.01 13.66 0.10
C GLY A 104 13.64 13.02 -0.13
N GLY A 105 12.95 12.56 0.92
CA GLY A 105 11.63 11.94 0.80
C GLY A 105 11.72 10.52 0.25
N ARG A 106 12.67 9.74 0.77
CA ARG A 106 12.89 8.36 0.35
C ARG A 106 11.91 7.41 1.04
N SER A 107 11.62 6.31 0.37
CA SER A 107 10.68 5.28 0.83
C SER A 107 11.24 3.87 0.65
N ILE A 108 10.44 2.87 1.04
CA ILE A 108 10.71 1.46 0.79
C ILE A 108 10.93 1.15 -0.70
N ALA A 109 10.29 1.91 -1.60
CA ALA A 109 10.50 1.76 -3.04
C ALA A 109 11.96 2.02 -3.45
N ASP A 110 12.58 3.07 -2.89
CA ASP A 110 13.99 3.38 -3.16
C ASP A 110 14.92 2.28 -2.62
N GLN A 111 14.59 1.71 -1.46
CA GLN A 111 15.36 0.60 -0.89
C GLN A 111 15.25 -0.68 -1.76
N LEU A 112 14.07 -0.94 -2.34
CA LEU A 112 13.85 -2.07 -3.24
C LEU A 112 14.63 -1.89 -4.55
N ASP A 113 14.57 -0.70 -5.15
CA ASP A 113 15.30 -0.36 -6.37
C ASP A 113 16.83 -0.49 -6.17
N GLU A 114 17.36 -0.03 -5.04
CA GLU A 114 18.79 -0.18 -4.68
C GLU A 114 19.24 -1.65 -4.57
N GLN A 115 18.32 -2.57 -4.28
CA GLN A 115 18.58 -4.01 -4.23
C GLN A 115 18.26 -4.72 -5.55
N GLY A 116 17.84 -3.98 -6.59
CA GLY A 116 17.40 -4.55 -7.86
C GLY A 116 16.13 -5.40 -7.74
N LEU A 117 15.29 -5.11 -6.75
CA LEU A 117 13.99 -5.74 -6.55
C LEU A 117 12.88 -4.90 -7.19
N THR A 118 11.88 -5.56 -7.75
CA THR A 118 10.74 -4.90 -8.40
C THR A 118 9.65 -4.58 -7.39
N TRP A 119 8.95 -3.47 -7.59
CA TRP A 119 7.83 -3.07 -6.75
C TRP A 119 6.69 -2.50 -7.58
N LEU A 120 5.48 -2.50 -7.02
CA LEU A 120 4.27 -1.98 -7.65
C LEU A 120 3.33 -1.41 -6.60
N GLY A 121 2.99 -0.13 -6.73
CA GLY A 121 1.80 0.46 -6.14
C GLY A 121 0.60 0.24 -7.06
N SER A 122 -0.44 -0.42 -6.56
CA SER A 122 -1.60 -0.85 -7.33
C SER A 122 -2.87 -0.27 -6.71
N MET A 123 -3.42 0.75 -7.35
CA MET A 123 -4.44 1.61 -6.75
C MET A 123 -5.79 1.40 -7.45
N ASP A 124 -6.82 1.04 -6.68
CA ASP A 124 -8.15 0.81 -7.22
C ASP A 124 -8.80 2.12 -7.67
N SER A 125 -9.61 2.04 -8.73
CA SER A 125 -10.21 3.18 -9.44
C SER A 125 -9.24 4.26 -9.94
N MET A 126 -7.92 4.06 -9.87
CA MET A 126 -6.94 4.93 -10.55
C MET A 126 -7.13 4.80 -12.07
N ALA A 127 -7.33 5.92 -12.75
CA ALA A 127 -7.66 5.96 -14.17
C ALA A 127 -6.42 5.95 -15.07
N VAL A 128 -5.34 6.58 -14.62
CA VAL A 128 -4.06 6.64 -15.33
C VAL A 128 -2.90 6.37 -14.37
N PRO A 129 -1.77 5.83 -14.85
CA PRO A 129 -0.57 5.68 -14.03
C PRO A 129 -0.17 6.99 -13.37
N CYS A 130 0.39 6.90 -12.16
CA CYS A 130 0.88 8.05 -11.40
C CYS A 130 -0.17 9.18 -11.25
N GLN A 131 -1.44 8.85 -11.06
CA GLN A 131 -2.49 9.87 -10.92
C GLN A 131 -2.37 10.59 -9.57
N HIS A 132 -2.23 11.91 -9.60
CA HIS A 132 -2.23 12.77 -8.41
C HIS A 132 -2.67 14.19 -8.77
N GLY A 133 -2.98 15.01 -7.77
CA GLY A 133 -3.35 16.42 -7.97
C GLY A 133 -2.28 17.20 -8.74
N ALA A 134 -2.67 18.25 -9.46
CA ALA A 134 -1.72 19.09 -10.17
C ALA A 134 -1.00 20.06 -9.21
N VAL A 135 0.21 20.49 -9.59
CA VAL A 135 1.00 21.49 -8.84
C VAL A 135 0.23 22.81 -8.61
N THR A 136 -0.76 23.10 -9.46
CA THR A 136 -1.59 24.30 -9.42
C THR A 136 -2.85 24.15 -8.57
N ASP A 137 -3.18 22.94 -8.15
CA ASP A 137 -4.40 22.68 -7.41
C ASP A 137 -4.27 23.19 -5.96
N ALA A 138 -5.22 24.01 -5.55
CA ALA A 138 -5.29 24.47 -4.16
C ALA A 138 -5.73 23.33 -3.22
N VAL A 139 -6.58 22.43 -3.74
CA VAL A 139 -7.10 21.24 -3.05
C VAL A 139 -7.00 20.07 -4.02
N ASP A 140 -6.50 18.94 -3.55
CA ASP A 140 -6.38 17.71 -4.31
C ASP A 140 -7.77 17.21 -4.75
N PRO A 141 -8.02 17.10 -6.08
CA PRO A 141 -9.32 16.70 -6.60
C PRO A 141 -9.66 15.22 -6.38
N TYR A 142 -8.70 14.35 -6.03
CA TYR A 142 -8.91 12.91 -5.91
C TYR A 142 -9.19 12.52 -4.46
N GLN A 143 -10.48 12.63 -4.08
CA GLN A 143 -10.94 12.34 -2.72
C GLN A 143 -11.96 11.20 -2.64
N THR A 144 -12.51 10.75 -3.78
CA THR A 144 -13.57 9.74 -3.89
C THR A 144 -13.35 8.90 -5.15
N GLY A 145 -13.63 7.60 -5.07
CA GLY A 145 -13.07 6.62 -5.99
C GLY A 145 -11.60 6.43 -5.64
N TYR A 146 -10.71 6.68 -6.61
CA TYR A 146 -9.29 6.85 -6.31
C TYR A 146 -9.08 8.02 -5.35
N ALA A 147 -8.31 7.78 -4.29
CA ALA A 147 -7.96 8.78 -3.29
C ALA A 147 -6.44 8.85 -3.16
N THR A 148 -5.85 10.00 -3.50
CA THR A 148 -4.40 10.24 -3.41
C THR A 148 -3.87 9.96 -2.00
N ARG A 149 -4.66 10.28 -0.96
CA ARG A 149 -4.32 10.02 0.44
C ARG A 149 -4.13 8.54 0.80
N HIS A 150 -4.54 7.61 -0.07
CA HIS A 150 -4.27 6.16 0.08
C HIS A 150 -3.09 5.69 -0.79
N ASP A 151 -2.51 6.56 -1.61
CA ASP A 151 -1.33 6.27 -2.43
C ASP A 151 -0.13 7.06 -1.89
N PRO A 152 0.72 6.46 -1.04
CA PRO A 152 1.87 7.18 -0.52
C PRO A 152 2.91 7.50 -1.61
N PHE A 153 2.97 6.74 -2.70
CA PHE A 153 4.09 6.80 -3.65
C PHE A 153 4.10 8.09 -4.48
N VAL A 154 2.93 8.71 -4.66
CA VAL A 154 2.82 10.00 -5.36
C VAL A 154 3.25 11.19 -4.52
N TYR A 155 3.52 11.02 -3.21
CA TYR A 155 4.09 12.08 -2.38
C TYR A 155 5.62 12.06 -2.32
N TYR A 156 6.29 10.99 -2.79
CA TYR A 156 7.73 10.87 -2.71
C TYR A 156 8.42 11.46 -3.95
N PRO A 157 9.22 12.54 -3.79
CA PRO A 157 9.90 13.21 -4.91
C PRO A 157 10.77 12.29 -5.77
N PRO A 158 11.56 11.34 -5.21
CA PRO A 158 12.35 10.41 -6.01
C PRO A 158 11.52 9.58 -7.00
N ILE A 159 10.22 9.39 -6.72
CA ILE A 159 9.29 8.66 -7.57
C ILE A 159 8.59 9.64 -8.52
N VAL A 160 7.88 10.63 -7.98
CA VAL A 160 6.95 11.46 -8.77
C VAL A 160 7.64 12.48 -9.67
N GLU A 161 8.84 12.97 -9.30
CA GLU A 161 9.62 13.86 -10.18
C GLU A 161 10.28 13.12 -11.36
N ASN A 162 10.23 11.78 -11.36
CA ASN A 162 10.63 10.94 -12.49
C ASN A 162 9.40 10.26 -13.10
N GLN A 163 8.75 10.94 -14.05
CA GLN A 163 7.51 10.48 -14.67
C GLN A 163 7.58 9.03 -15.16
N THR A 164 8.68 8.63 -15.81
CA THR A 164 8.83 7.25 -16.31
C THR A 164 8.81 6.24 -15.17
N ARG A 165 9.48 6.54 -14.04
CA ARG A 165 9.49 5.66 -12.86
C ARG A 165 8.10 5.62 -12.21
N CYS A 166 7.48 6.78 -12.02
CA CYS A 166 6.15 6.82 -11.42
C CYS A 166 5.13 6.06 -12.29
N ASP A 167 5.11 6.33 -13.60
CA ASP A 167 4.22 5.66 -14.55
C ASP A 167 4.45 4.15 -14.63
N SER A 168 5.68 3.66 -14.40
CA SER A 168 5.95 2.22 -14.46
C SER A 168 5.61 1.47 -13.17
N HIS A 169 5.58 2.16 -12.03
CA HIS A 169 5.44 1.53 -10.71
C HIS A 169 4.15 1.87 -9.97
N VAL A 170 3.49 2.99 -10.27
CA VAL A 170 2.24 3.40 -9.64
C VAL A 170 1.12 3.27 -10.68
N ARG A 171 0.34 2.20 -10.58
CA ARG A 171 -0.53 1.71 -11.66
C ARG A 171 -1.98 1.48 -11.19
N PRO A 172 -2.95 1.57 -12.11
CA PRO A 172 -4.31 1.10 -11.88
C PRO A 172 -4.37 -0.36 -11.41
N TYR A 173 -5.22 -0.64 -10.41
CA TYR A 173 -5.44 -2.01 -9.92
C TYR A 173 -5.91 -2.98 -11.00
N SER A 174 -6.66 -2.49 -12.00
CA SER A 174 -7.14 -3.29 -13.13
C SER A 174 -6.02 -3.97 -13.93
N GLU A 175 -4.78 -3.49 -13.83
CA GLU A 175 -3.61 -4.07 -14.49
C GLU A 175 -2.95 -5.20 -13.69
N LEU A 176 -3.23 -5.31 -12.38
CA LEU A 176 -2.62 -6.33 -11.52
C LEU A 176 -3.14 -7.76 -11.77
N PRO A 177 -4.46 -8.02 -11.91
CA PRO A 177 -4.94 -9.38 -12.11
C PRO A 177 -4.33 -10.11 -13.32
N PRO A 178 -4.15 -9.49 -14.51
CA PRO A 178 -3.42 -10.11 -15.61
C PRO A 178 -1.97 -10.47 -15.28
N VAL A 179 -1.26 -9.63 -14.50
CA VAL A 179 0.11 -9.91 -14.04
C VAL A 179 0.12 -11.14 -13.13
N LEU A 180 -0.84 -11.25 -12.21
CA LEU A 180 -0.96 -12.39 -11.30
C LEU A 180 -1.34 -13.70 -12.00
N ALA A 181 -2.03 -13.63 -13.14
CA ALA A 181 -2.36 -14.79 -13.96
C ALA A 181 -1.18 -15.23 -14.88
N GLY A 182 -0.15 -14.40 -14.98
CA GLY A 182 1.06 -14.65 -15.76
C GLY A 182 2.07 -15.57 -15.07
N PRO A 183 3.31 -15.62 -15.59
CA PRO A 183 4.37 -16.39 -14.98
C PRO A 183 4.84 -15.73 -13.67
N ALA A 184 5.33 -16.53 -12.72
CA ALA A 184 5.67 -16.05 -11.38
C ALA A 184 6.80 -14.99 -11.36
N ASP A 185 7.67 -14.97 -12.35
CA ASP A 185 8.73 -13.98 -12.51
C ASP A 185 8.24 -12.62 -13.01
N ALA A 186 7.01 -12.53 -13.53
CA ALA A 186 6.35 -11.27 -13.85
C ALA A 186 5.73 -10.58 -12.63
N VAL A 187 5.54 -11.31 -11.52
CA VAL A 187 4.96 -10.76 -10.29
C VAL A 187 6.03 -9.93 -9.56
N PRO A 188 5.75 -8.66 -9.20
CA PRO A 188 6.73 -7.83 -8.49
C PRO A 188 7.15 -8.42 -7.14
N ASN A 189 8.35 -8.08 -6.67
CA ASN A 189 8.82 -8.53 -5.34
C ASN A 189 8.03 -7.89 -4.19
N TYR A 190 7.51 -6.68 -4.39
CA TYR A 190 6.66 -5.97 -3.44
C TYR A 190 5.45 -5.39 -4.16
N VAL A 191 4.25 -5.67 -3.67
CA VAL A 191 3.00 -5.14 -4.23
C VAL A 191 2.20 -4.49 -3.11
N PHE A 192 1.96 -3.20 -3.22
CA PHE A 192 1.13 -2.42 -2.31
C PHE A 192 -0.21 -2.15 -2.97
N ILE A 193 -1.30 -2.56 -2.33
CA ILE A 193 -2.64 -2.53 -2.89
C ILE A 193 -3.54 -1.70 -1.98
N THR A 194 -4.19 -0.70 -2.54
CA THR A 194 -5.23 0.05 -1.84
C THR A 194 -6.53 0.03 -2.63
N PRO A 195 -7.64 -0.40 -2.00
CA PRO A 195 -8.95 -0.26 -2.59
C PRO A 195 -9.37 1.21 -2.66
N ASP A 196 -10.37 1.47 -3.49
CA ASP A 196 -10.95 2.78 -3.62
C ASP A 196 -11.87 3.10 -2.44
N THR A 197 -12.35 4.33 -2.34
CA THR A 197 -13.22 4.76 -1.21
C THR A 197 -14.57 4.02 -1.10
N CYS A 198 -14.85 3.10 -2.02
CA CYS A 198 -16.05 2.26 -2.03
C CYS A 198 -15.78 0.84 -1.58
N ASN A 199 -14.56 0.35 -1.77
CA ASN A 199 -14.14 -1.02 -1.48
C ASN A 199 -13.14 -1.11 -0.31
N ASP A 200 -12.70 0.02 0.24
CA ASP A 200 -11.67 0.10 1.28
C ASP A 200 -12.12 -0.37 2.67
N GLY A 201 -13.42 -0.54 2.89
CA GLY A 201 -13.99 -0.91 4.18
C GLY A 201 -14.34 0.27 5.09
N HIS A 202 -14.08 1.51 4.66
CA HIS A 202 -14.37 2.74 5.41
C HIS A 202 -15.85 3.11 5.34
N GLY A 203 -16.67 2.41 6.11
CA GLY A 203 -18.10 2.64 6.22
C GLY A 203 -18.88 2.35 4.93
N PHE A 204 -20.11 1.89 5.07
CA PHE A 204 -20.98 1.65 3.91
C PHE A 204 -21.48 2.97 3.32
N ARG A 205 -20.70 3.61 2.44
CA ARG A 205 -21.16 4.77 1.69
C ARG A 205 -22.25 4.32 0.70
N ARG A 206 -23.50 4.71 0.96
CA ARG A 206 -24.69 4.44 0.12
C ARG A 206 -24.59 4.96 -1.33
N THR A 207 -23.51 5.67 -1.67
CA THR A 207 -23.27 6.29 -2.97
C THR A 207 -22.32 5.51 -3.87
N CYS A 208 -21.75 4.41 -3.38
CA CYS A 208 -20.95 3.50 -4.18
C CYS A 208 -21.86 2.69 -5.11
N ARG A 209 -21.70 2.89 -6.42
CA ARG A 209 -22.45 2.19 -7.47
C ARG A 209 -21.53 1.28 -8.25
#